data_AF-A0A804PHX0-F1
#
_entry.id   AF-A0A804PHX0-F1
#
_cell.length_a   1.000
_cell.length_b   1.000
_cell.length_c   1.000
_cell.angle_alpha   90.00
_cell.angle_beta   90.00
_cell.angle_gamma   90.00
#
_symmetry.space_group_name_H-M   'P 1'
#
loop_
_entity.id
_entity.type
_entity.pdbx_description
1 polymer ?
#
loop_
_entity_poly.entity_id
_entity_poly.type
_entity_poly.pdbx_seq_one_letter_code
_entity_poly.pdbx_strand_id
1 'polypeptide(L)'
;MVLWVFGYGSLIWNPGFDFDDKILGFIKGYKRTFNLACIDHRGTPEHPARTCTLETDDEAICWGIAYCVKGGPEKELKAIQYLERRECEYDQKISIDFYKEGDPLKPAVTGVLVFVSTPDPIGNKYYLGPAPLQDMARPRR
;
A
#
# COMPACT_ATOMS: atom_id res chain seq x y z
N MET A 1 21.35 -7.15 0.08
CA MET A 1 20.22 -6.82 0.97
C MET A 1 19.06 -7.74 0.57
N VAL A 2 17.93 -7.71 1.26
CA VAL A 2 16.73 -8.47 0.88
C VAL A 2 15.58 -7.50 0.87
N LEU A 3 14.86 -7.41 -0.24
CA LEU A 3 13.72 -6.51 -0.36
C LEU A 3 12.48 -7.15 0.31
N TRP A 4 11.80 -6.36 1.13
CA TRP A 4 10.49 -6.70 1.65
C TRP A 4 9.48 -5.64 1.24
N VAL A 5 8.29 -6.06 0.80
CA VAL A 5 7.23 -5.17 0.31
C VAL A 5 5.95 -5.46 1.08
N PHE A 6 5.33 -4.44 1.65
CA PHE A 6 4.05 -4.58 2.35
C PHE A 6 2.87 -4.27 1.43
N GLY A 7 1.97 -5.25 1.27
CA GLY A 7 0.71 -5.11 0.57
C GLY A 7 -0.45 -4.95 1.55
N TYR A 8 -1.16 -3.82 1.48
CA TYR A 8 -2.38 -3.53 2.26
C TYR A 8 -3.65 -3.37 1.39
N GLY A 9 -3.49 -3.48 0.07
CA GLY A 9 -4.54 -3.28 -0.93
C GLY A 9 -4.55 -4.37 -2.00
N SER A 10 -4.50 -3.97 -3.27
CA SER A 10 -4.53 -4.88 -4.43
C SER A 10 -3.42 -5.95 -4.40
N LEU A 11 -2.26 -5.63 -3.81
CA LEU A 11 -1.14 -6.55 -3.63
C LEU A 11 -1.46 -7.75 -2.74
N ILE A 12 -2.51 -7.70 -1.90
CA ILE A 12 -2.91 -8.84 -1.06
C ILE A 12 -3.39 -10.01 -1.92
N TRP A 13 -4.18 -9.75 -2.97
CA TRP A 13 -4.74 -10.81 -3.82
C TRP A 13 -4.02 -10.96 -5.15
N ASN A 14 -3.35 -9.91 -5.63
CA ASN A 14 -2.63 -9.91 -6.91
C ASN A 14 -1.29 -9.21 -6.71
N PRO A 15 -0.23 -9.90 -6.23
CA PRO A 15 1.08 -9.27 -6.05
C PRO A 15 1.73 -8.91 -7.38
N GLY A 16 1.65 -9.78 -8.40
CA GLY A 16 2.09 -9.50 -9.77
C GLY A 16 3.61 -9.41 -9.99
N PHE A 17 4.42 -9.74 -8.98
CA PHE A 17 5.88 -9.91 -9.07
C PHE A 17 6.31 -11.21 -8.40
N ASP A 18 7.51 -11.69 -8.71
CA ASP A 18 8.07 -12.91 -8.13
C ASP A 18 8.59 -12.65 -6.70
N PHE A 19 8.08 -13.43 -5.74
CA PHE A 19 8.48 -13.39 -4.33
C PHE A 19 8.79 -14.80 -3.82
N ASP A 20 9.64 -14.88 -2.80
CA ASP A 20 10.15 -16.14 -2.25
C ASP A 20 9.45 -16.55 -0.95
N ASP A 21 8.89 -15.57 -0.24
CA ASP A 21 8.17 -15.81 1.01
C ASP A 21 7.10 -14.74 1.22
N LYS A 22 6.09 -15.05 2.05
CA LYS A 22 5.09 -14.08 2.46
C LYS A 22 4.64 -14.30 3.90
N ILE A 23 4.46 -13.22 4.64
CA ILE A 23 4.05 -13.24 6.04
C ILE A 23 2.77 -12.41 6.19
N LEU A 24 1.73 -13.01 6.77
CA LEU A 24 0.53 -12.30 7.20
C LEU A 24 0.82 -11.57 8.51
N GLY A 25 0.38 -10.32 8.60
CA GLY A 25 0.63 -9.50 9.79
C GLY A 25 0.14 -8.08 9.58
N PHE A 26 0.76 -7.14 10.28
CA PHE A 26 0.31 -5.76 10.30
C PHE A 26 1.44 -4.77 10.49
N ILE A 27 1.17 -3.53 10.11
CA ILE A 27 1.97 -2.35 10.46
C ILE A 27 1.21 -1.53 11.50
N LYS A 28 1.91 -0.66 12.23
CA LYS A 28 1.35 0.23 13.26
C LYS A 28 1.50 1.68 12.87
N GLY A 29 0.67 2.56 13.43
CA GLY A 29 0.73 4.00 13.18
C GLY A 29 0.06 4.42 11.88
N TYR A 30 -0.66 3.50 11.23
CA TYR A 30 -1.31 3.76 9.94
C TYR A 30 -2.69 3.11 9.89
N LYS A 31 -3.67 3.90 9.46
CA LYS A 31 -5.01 3.42 9.11
C LYS A 31 -5.14 3.28 7.59
N ARG A 32 -5.84 2.23 7.15
CA ARG A 32 -6.20 2.06 5.74
C ARG A 32 -7.46 2.88 5.42
N THR A 33 -7.36 3.82 4.49
CA THR A 33 -8.48 4.66 4.04
C THR A 33 -8.75 4.45 2.55
N PHE A 34 -9.91 4.88 2.05
CA PHE A 34 -10.28 4.86 0.62
C PHE A 34 -10.28 6.27 0.03
N ASN A 35 -9.21 7.01 0.33
CA ASN A 35 -9.10 8.44 0.05
C ASN A 35 -8.22 8.75 -1.16
N LEU A 36 -7.72 7.74 -1.87
CA LEU A 36 -6.93 7.93 -3.08
C LEU A 36 -7.79 7.67 -4.33
N ALA A 37 -7.58 8.47 -5.37
CA ALA A 37 -8.14 8.26 -6.69
C ALA A 37 -7.43 7.11 -7.39
N CYS A 38 -8.19 6.31 -8.12
CA CYS A 38 -7.71 5.37 -9.12
C CYS A 38 -8.37 5.70 -10.44
N ILE A 39 -7.56 6.03 -11.44
CA ILE A 39 -8.02 6.57 -12.73
C ILE A 39 -7.71 5.65 -13.91
N ASP A 40 -6.96 4.57 -13.68
CA ASP A 40 -6.42 3.70 -14.72
C ASP A 40 -6.94 2.26 -14.63
N HIS A 41 -7.21 1.76 -13.42
CA HIS A 41 -7.61 0.37 -13.18
C HIS A 41 -9.11 0.24 -12.86
N ARG A 42 -9.64 1.10 -11.99
CA ARG A 42 -11.01 0.98 -11.43
C ARG A 42 -11.92 2.13 -11.80
N GLY A 43 -11.37 3.22 -12.32
CA GLY A 43 -12.11 4.42 -12.73
C GLY A 43 -11.53 4.98 -14.02
N THR A 44 -11.95 6.18 -14.37
CA THR A 44 -11.37 6.96 -15.47
C THR A 44 -10.91 8.33 -14.95
N PRO A 45 -10.11 9.10 -15.72
CA PRO A 45 -9.76 10.46 -15.33
C PRO A 45 -10.97 11.36 -15.05
N GLU A 46 -12.07 11.18 -15.79
CA GLU A 46 -13.32 11.94 -15.62
C GLU A 46 -14.15 11.43 -14.43
N HIS A 47 -14.08 10.12 -14.16
CA HIS A 47 -14.82 9.46 -13.08
C HIS A 47 -13.87 8.60 -12.23
N PRO A 48 -13.00 9.23 -11.40
CA PRO A 48 -11.97 8.53 -10.64
C PRO A 48 -12.59 7.62 -9.59
N ALA A 49 -12.26 6.32 -9.58
CA ALA A 49 -12.68 5.44 -8.50
C ALA A 49 -11.90 5.74 -7.22
N ARG A 50 -12.40 5.28 -6.07
CA ARG A 50 -11.66 5.33 -4.80
C ARG A 50 -10.87 4.03 -4.62
N THR A 51 -9.59 4.16 -4.34
CA THR A 51 -8.68 3.07 -3.95
C THR A 51 -8.10 3.31 -2.57
N CYS A 52 -7.48 2.29 -2.01
CA CYS A 52 -6.93 2.34 -0.67
C CYS A 52 -5.62 3.14 -0.62
N THR A 53 -5.38 3.86 0.47
CA THR A 53 -4.06 4.39 0.85
C THR A 53 -3.88 4.26 2.36
N LEU A 54 -2.72 4.66 2.87
CA LEU A 54 -2.42 4.67 4.30
C LEU A 54 -2.29 6.11 4.80
N GLU A 55 -2.98 6.42 5.89
CA GLU A 55 -2.87 7.69 6.60
C GLU A 55 -2.34 7.43 8.00
N THR A 56 -1.55 8.37 8.52
CA THR A 56 -0.99 8.28 9.86
C THR A 56 -2.09 8.32 10.93
N ASP A 57 -2.02 7.39 11.86
CA ASP A 57 -2.89 7.27 13.01
C ASP A 57 -2.17 6.40 14.06
N ASP A 58 -1.65 7.04 15.11
CA ASP A 58 -0.73 6.44 16.08
C ASP A 58 -1.33 5.23 16.83
N GLU A 59 -2.65 5.17 16.93
CA GLU A 59 -3.36 4.07 17.60
C GLU A 59 -3.80 2.97 16.62
N ALA A 60 -3.70 3.23 15.31
CA ALA A 60 -4.17 2.30 14.29
C ALA A 60 -3.17 1.20 13.97
N ILE A 61 -3.73 0.06 13.59
CA ILE A 61 -3.01 -1.03 12.96
C ILE A 61 -3.61 -1.31 11.58
N CYS A 62 -2.75 -1.59 10.60
CA CYS A 62 -3.18 -1.98 9.27
C CYS A 62 -2.69 -3.38 8.95
N TRP A 63 -3.64 -4.31 8.80
CA TRP A 63 -3.37 -5.68 8.40
C TRP A 63 -3.10 -5.80 6.90
N GLY A 64 -2.14 -6.64 6.56
CA GLY A 64 -1.71 -6.92 5.20
C GLY A 64 -0.71 -8.05 5.13
N ILE A 65 0.03 -8.12 4.02
CA ILE A 65 1.00 -9.17 3.75
C ILE A 65 2.36 -8.54 3.47
N ALA A 66 3.42 -9.00 4.13
CA ALA A 66 4.79 -8.67 3.79
C ALA A 66 5.35 -9.75 2.85
N TYR A 67 5.78 -9.35 1.65
CA TYR A 67 6.37 -10.22 0.64
C TYR A 67 7.90 -10.09 0.64
N CYS A 68 8.60 -11.22 0.65
CA CYS A 68 10.05 -11.28 0.59
C CYS A 68 10.52 -11.50 -0.85
N VAL A 69 11.41 -10.66 -1.34
CA VAL A 69 12.07 -10.83 -2.64
C VAL A 69 13.56 -11.07 -2.38
N LYS A 70 13.95 -12.34 -2.45
CA LYS A 70 15.32 -12.85 -2.40
C LYS A 70 15.79 -13.17 -3.81
N GLY A 71 17.10 -13.27 -4.02
CA GLY A 71 17.70 -13.63 -5.32
C GLY A 71 18.64 -12.59 -5.91
N GLY A 72 19.03 -11.58 -5.12
CA GLY A 72 20.04 -10.60 -5.49
C GLY A 72 19.49 -9.37 -6.22
N PRO A 73 20.38 -8.42 -6.57
CA PRO A 73 19.98 -7.08 -7.01
C PRO A 73 19.11 -7.05 -8.26
N GLU A 74 19.29 -7.99 -9.19
CA GLU A 74 18.52 -8.01 -10.44
C GLU A 74 17.04 -8.32 -10.21
N LYS A 75 16.73 -9.31 -9.36
CA LYS A 75 15.35 -9.68 -9.05
C LYS A 75 14.67 -8.61 -8.20
N GLU A 76 15.39 -8.04 -7.24
CA GLU A 76 14.92 -6.90 -6.44
C GLU A 76 14.59 -5.70 -7.33
N LEU A 77 15.47 -5.37 -8.28
CA LEU A 77 15.27 -4.26 -9.21
C LEU A 77 14.04 -4.50 -10.11
N LYS A 78 13.86 -5.71 -10.64
CA LYS A 78 12.67 -6.06 -11.45
C LYS A 78 11.38 -5.90 -10.65
N ALA A 79 11.36 -6.34 -9.39
CA ALA A 79 10.21 -6.18 -8.50
C ALA A 79 9.91 -4.69 -8.24
N ILE A 80 10.93 -3.88 -7.92
CA ILE A 80 10.77 -2.44 -7.70
C ILE A 80 10.24 -1.74 -8.95
N GLN A 81 10.84 -2.01 -10.12
CA GLN A 81 10.39 -1.40 -11.39
C GLN A 81 8.95 -1.77 -11.74
N TYR A 82 8.54 -3.00 -11.46
CA TYR A 82 7.14 -3.42 -11.62
C TYR A 82 6.22 -2.63 -10.70
N LEU A 83 6.57 -2.54 -9.40
CA LEU A 83 5.78 -1.84 -8.39
C LEU A 83 5.68 -0.34 -8.67
N GLU A 84 6.77 0.31 -9.12
CA GLU A 84 6.78 1.73 -9.48
C GLU A 84 5.85 2.05 -10.64
N ARG A 85 5.74 1.15 -11.63
CA ARG A 85 4.79 1.33 -12.73
C ARG A 85 3.36 1.09 -12.29
N ARG A 86 3.15 0.10 -11.42
CA ARG A 86 1.82 -0.32 -10.98
C ARG A 86 1.19 0.65 -9.99
N GLU A 87 1.97 1.12 -9.02
CA GLU A 87 1.53 1.98 -7.92
C GLU A 87 1.83 3.46 -8.26
N CYS A 88 1.64 3.85 -9.53
CA CYS A 88 2.08 5.15 -10.03
C CYS A 88 1.27 6.35 -9.51
N GLU A 89 0.09 6.11 -8.92
CA GLU A 89 -0.69 7.16 -8.25
C GLU A 89 -0.26 7.41 -6.80
N TYR A 90 0.66 6.60 -6.25
CA TYR A 90 1.24 6.79 -4.93
C TYR A 90 2.56 7.58 -5.08
N ASP A 91 2.66 8.71 -4.39
CA ASP A 91 3.78 9.65 -4.51
C ASP A 91 4.88 9.43 -3.47
N GLN A 92 4.67 8.50 -2.51
CA GLN A 92 5.64 8.21 -1.47
C GLN A 92 5.98 6.73 -1.35
N LYS A 93 7.23 6.48 -0.95
CA LYS A 93 7.75 5.17 -0.55
C LYS A 93 8.33 5.32 0.84
N ILE A 94 7.77 4.60 1.81
CA ILE A 94 8.24 4.61 3.19
C ILE A 94 8.77 3.24 3.58
N SER A 95 9.65 3.23 4.57
CA SER A 95 10.15 2.01 5.20
C SER A 95 9.59 1.93 6.60
N ILE A 96 8.88 0.85 6.92
CA ILE A 96 8.22 0.67 8.21
C ILE A 96 8.51 -0.69 8.83
N ASP A 97 8.34 -0.80 10.13
CA ASP A 97 8.41 -2.08 10.83
C ASP A 97 7.09 -2.86 10.68
N PHE A 98 7.24 -4.15 10.43
CA PHE A 98 6.13 -5.10 10.24
C PHE A 98 6.10 -6.12 11.37
N TYR A 99 4.90 -6.39 11.87
CA TYR A 99 4.65 -7.26 13.01
C TYR A 99 3.77 -8.43 12.60
N LYS A 100 3.93 -9.56 13.29
CA LYS A 100 3.11 -10.76 13.09
C LYS A 100 2.10 -10.92 14.22
N GLU A 101 1.05 -11.67 13.96
CA GLU A 101 0.13 -12.09 15.02
C GLU A 101 0.87 -12.88 16.12
N GLY A 102 0.56 -12.60 17.38
CA GLY A 102 1.15 -13.27 18.54
C GLY A 102 2.47 -12.68 19.08
N ASP A 103 3.15 -11.81 18.33
CA ASP A 103 4.33 -11.08 18.82
C ASP A 103 4.28 -9.60 18.39
N PRO A 104 3.39 -8.80 19.01
CA PRO A 104 3.20 -7.40 18.62
C PRO A 104 4.31 -6.49 19.15
N LEU A 105 5.19 -6.95 20.05
CA LEU A 105 6.23 -6.11 20.65
C LEU A 105 7.51 -6.11 19.82
N LYS A 106 7.80 -7.20 19.10
CA LYS A 106 8.99 -7.33 18.29
C LYS A 106 8.64 -7.33 16.80
N PRO A 107 9.26 -6.46 15.98
CA PRO A 107 9.04 -6.51 14.55
C PRO A 107 9.54 -7.84 13.98
N ALA A 108 8.70 -8.49 13.18
CA ALA A 108 9.05 -9.69 12.44
C ALA A 108 9.99 -9.34 11.27
N VAL A 109 9.79 -8.18 10.67
CA VAL A 109 10.64 -7.61 9.62
C VAL A 109 10.75 -6.10 9.85
N THR A 110 11.97 -5.57 9.79
CA THR A 110 12.23 -4.13 9.88
C THR A 110 12.44 -3.54 8.49
N GLY A 111 11.90 -2.34 8.26
CA GLY A 111 12.12 -1.60 7.01
C GLY A 111 11.46 -2.22 5.78
N VAL A 112 10.23 -2.71 5.90
CA VAL A 112 9.43 -3.14 4.74
C VAL A 112 9.05 -1.91 3.90
N LEU A 113 9.21 -2.02 2.58
CA LEU A 113 8.84 -0.99 1.62
C LEU A 113 7.32 -0.91 1.51
N VAL A 114 6.77 0.29 1.62
CA VAL A 114 5.34 0.57 1.50
C VAL A 114 5.13 1.73 0.55
N PHE A 115 4.23 1.58 -0.40
CA PHE A 115 3.75 2.67 -1.26
C PHE A 115 2.60 3.36 -0.56
N VAL A 116 2.70 4.66 -0.33
CA VAL A 116 1.68 5.47 0.34
C VAL A 116 1.50 6.79 -0.39
N SER A 117 0.43 7.51 -0.07
CA SER A 117 0.14 8.78 -0.70
C SER A 117 0.19 9.91 0.32
N THR A 118 0.74 11.07 -0.08
CA THR A 118 0.66 12.28 0.73
C THR A 118 -0.81 12.65 0.90
N PRO A 119 -1.32 12.80 2.15
CA PRO A 119 -2.71 13.20 2.41
C PRO A 119 -2.89 14.71 2.24
N ASP A 120 -2.48 15.25 1.10
CA ASP A 120 -2.55 16.67 0.76
C ASP A 120 -3.42 16.89 -0.49
N PRO A 121 -4.65 17.44 -0.34
CA PRO A 121 -5.54 17.65 -1.47
C PRO A 121 -5.08 18.77 -2.42
N ILE A 122 -4.09 19.60 -2.02
CA ILE A 122 -3.54 20.67 -2.86
C ILE A 122 -2.34 20.16 -3.64
N GLY A 123 -1.38 19.52 -2.95
CA GLY A 123 -0.14 19.02 -3.56
C GLY A 123 -0.28 17.68 -4.26
N ASN A 124 -1.22 16.82 -3.84
CA ASN A 124 -1.45 15.51 -4.42
C ASN A 124 -2.80 15.46 -5.16
N LYS A 125 -2.74 15.61 -6.48
CA LYS A 125 -3.92 15.55 -7.36
C LYS A 125 -4.71 14.24 -7.29
N TYR A 126 -4.11 13.16 -6.79
CA TYR A 126 -4.79 11.88 -6.63
C TYR A 126 -5.46 11.75 -5.26
N TYR A 127 -5.14 12.60 -4.28
CA TYR A 127 -5.76 12.53 -2.96
C TYR A 127 -7.16 13.16 -2.99
N LEU A 128 -8.19 12.32 -2.86
CA LEU A 128 -9.59 12.72 -2.82
C LEU A 128 -10.07 13.11 -1.42
N GLY A 129 -9.29 12.76 -0.39
CA GLY A 129 -9.64 12.99 1.00
C GLY A 129 -10.84 12.18 1.51
N PRO A 130 -11.16 12.35 2.80
CA PRO A 130 -12.28 11.66 3.44
C PRO A 130 -13.62 12.08 2.83
N ALA A 131 -14.56 11.15 2.80
CA ALA A 131 -15.93 11.37 2.36
C ALA A 131 -16.90 10.53 3.20
N PRO A 132 -18.20 10.85 3.23
CA PRO A 132 -19.20 9.99 3.83
C PRO A 132 -19.18 8.60 3.20
N LEU A 133 -19.34 7.55 4.01
CA LEU A 133 -19.32 6.16 3.54
C LEU A 133 -20.38 5.92 2.45
N GLN A 134 -21.56 6.54 2.56
CA GLN A 134 -22.58 6.41 1.52
C GLN A 134 -22.09 6.95 0.18
N ASP A 135 -21.32 8.03 0.16
CA ASP A 135 -20.81 8.62 -1.08
C ASP A 135 -19.66 7.79 -1.66
N MET A 136 -18.84 7.18 -0.81
CA MET A 136 -17.80 6.25 -1.26
C MET A 136 -18.38 4.98 -1.87
N ALA A 137 -19.47 4.46 -1.31
CA ALA A 137 -20.10 3.20 -1.72
C ALA A 137 -21.08 3.36 -2.89
N ARG A 138 -21.39 4.59 -3.31
CA ARG A 138 -22.30 4.83 -4.44
C ARG A 138 -21.74 4.19 -5.72
N PRO A 139 -22.54 3.36 -6.43
CA PRO A 139 -22.17 2.88 -7.75
C PRO A 139 -21.95 4.07 -8.68
N ARG A 140 -20.78 4.13 -9.31
CA ARG A 140 -20.52 5.12 -10.35
C ARG A 140 -21.18 4.60 -11.63
N ARG A 141 -22.16 5.36 -12.13
CA ARG A 141 -22.86 5.09 -13.40
C ARG A 141 -22.02 5.58 -14.57
#